data_AF-A0A939XLT5-F1
#
_entry.id   AF-A0A939XLT5-F1
#
_cell.length_a   1.000
_cell.length_b   1.000
_cell.length_c   1.000
_cell.angle_alpha   90.00
_cell.angle_beta   90.00
_cell.angle_gamma   90.00
#
_symmetry.space_group_name_H-M   'P 1'
#
loop_
_entity.id
_entity.type
_entity.pdbx_description
1 polymer ?
#
loop_
_entity_poly.entity_id
_entity_poly.type
_entity_poly.pdbx_seq_one_letter_code
_entity_poly.pdbx_strand_id
1 'polypeptide(L)'
;VFTIIAAANSVYIAWHNIYRGFPRSAVIGNLFRSALAIPLSIAYFDGLCALAAFWGSADPAMLLQPGAAIISKAASDTVACIIEAIADRNNNRRLRLWDYTTKIKNIFDGYARLELRFPDNDVMDLLKEPGALAGFLSRKDKEALPNAIADALDLMYFWLYQPYAQQTLRTIVHAMTQEERLLLERTQDVLLLTHDVSLLFVEGLVGSNFAMALSFYLSHYERYVEDMHRLCSRKEQDAGRGPEEQELAGKPEETPQDASAASGE
;
A
#
# COMPACT_ATOMS: atom_id res chain seq x y z
N VAL A 1 -41.96 14.09 -10.51
CA VAL A 1 -41.77 12.73 -11.07
C VAL A 1 -40.29 12.35 -11.15
N PHE A 2 -39.43 13.09 -11.85
CA PHE A 2 -37.99 12.78 -11.95
C PHE A 2 -37.25 12.66 -10.61
N THR A 3 -37.56 13.52 -9.63
CA THR A 3 -36.99 13.43 -8.28
C THR A 3 -37.34 12.12 -7.57
N ILE A 4 -38.57 11.62 -7.74
CA ILE A 4 -39.04 10.36 -7.13
C ILE A 4 -38.34 9.17 -7.78
N ILE A 5 -38.21 9.19 -9.11
CA ILE A 5 -37.49 8.16 -9.86
C ILE A 5 -36.01 8.12 -9.46
N ALA A 6 -35.36 9.29 -9.34
CA ALA A 6 -33.97 9.40 -8.91
C ALA A 6 -33.78 8.89 -7.47
N ALA A 7 -34.70 9.22 -6.56
CA ALA A 7 -34.67 8.74 -5.18
C ALA A 7 -34.83 7.21 -5.10
N ALA A 8 -35.80 6.65 -5.82
CA ALA A 8 -36.00 5.20 -5.88
C ALA A 8 -34.77 4.46 -6.43
N ASN A 9 -34.14 5.00 -7.48
CA ASN A 9 -32.91 4.44 -8.05
C ASN A 9 -31.74 4.50 -7.06
N SER A 10 -31.56 5.61 -6.35
CA SER A 10 -30.52 5.74 -5.32
C SER A 10 -30.72 4.73 -4.18
N VAL A 11 -31.95 4.54 -3.71
CA VAL A 11 -32.27 3.55 -2.67
C VAL A 11 -32.02 2.13 -3.15
N TYR A 12 -32.44 1.81 -4.38
CA TYR A 12 -32.22 0.50 -4.99
C TYR A 12 -30.72 0.15 -5.06
N ILE A 13 -29.89 1.07 -5.53
CA ILE A 13 -28.44 0.87 -5.65
C ILE A 13 -27.80 0.71 -4.27
N ALA A 14 -28.20 1.54 -3.29
CA ALA A 14 -27.70 1.42 -1.93
C ALA A 14 -28.03 0.05 -1.32
N TRP A 15 -29.26 -0.44 -1.48
CA TRP A 15 -29.66 -1.77 -1.02
C TRP A 15 -28.84 -2.88 -1.69
N HIS A 16 -28.67 -2.80 -3.01
CA HIS A 16 -27.88 -3.76 -3.77
C HIS A 16 -26.41 -3.80 -3.35
N ASN A 17 -25.83 -2.64 -3.03
CA ASN A 17 -24.45 -2.54 -2.56
C ASN A 17 -24.28 -3.08 -1.14
N ILE A 18 -25.28 -2.92 -0.27
CA ILE A 18 -25.32 -3.58 1.04
C ILE A 18 -25.32 -5.10 0.85
N TYR A 19 -26.19 -5.61 -0.03
CA TYR A 19 -26.27 -7.05 -0.31
C TYR A 19 -24.95 -7.62 -0.86
N ARG A 20 -24.24 -6.86 -1.69
CA ARG A 20 -22.91 -7.21 -2.21
C ARG A 20 -21.77 -7.11 -1.19
N GLY A 21 -22.03 -6.57 0.00
CA GLY A 21 -21.02 -6.42 1.06
C GLY A 21 -20.06 -5.24 0.86
N PHE A 22 -20.45 -4.21 0.10
CA PHE A 22 -19.62 -3.03 -0.10
C PHE A 22 -19.38 -2.27 1.23
N PRO A 23 -18.25 -1.54 1.36
CA PRO A 23 -18.00 -0.67 2.48
C PRO A 23 -19.15 0.33 2.69
N ARG A 24 -19.47 0.64 3.95
CA ARG A 24 -20.55 1.60 4.29
C ARG A 24 -20.38 2.96 3.61
N SER A 25 -19.13 3.40 3.42
CA SER A 25 -18.80 4.63 2.70
C SER A 25 -19.23 4.60 1.23
N ALA A 26 -19.05 3.46 0.53
CA ALA A 26 -19.48 3.29 -0.85
C ALA A 26 -21.01 3.31 -0.96
N VAL A 27 -21.71 2.64 -0.03
CA VAL A 27 -23.18 2.62 0.04
C VAL A 27 -23.73 4.03 0.20
N ILE A 28 -23.19 4.79 1.16
CA ILE A 28 -23.63 6.18 1.42
C ILE A 28 -23.30 7.07 0.22
N GLY A 29 -22.10 6.96 -0.35
CA GLY A 29 -21.73 7.74 -1.53
C GLY A 29 -22.66 7.49 -2.71
N ASN A 30 -23.01 6.22 -2.96
CA ASN A 30 -23.87 5.84 -4.06
C ASN A 30 -25.32 6.37 -3.94
N LEU A 31 -25.77 6.80 -2.75
CA LEU A 31 -27.03 7.54 -2.60
C LEU A 31 -27.01 8.89 -3.33
N PHE A 32 -25.85 9.57 -3.33
CA PHE A 32 -25.64 10.86 -3.98
C PHE A 32 -25.22 10.75 -5.46
N ARG A 33 -25.03 9.53 -5.97
CA ARG A 33 -24.59 9.28 -7.34
C ARG A 33 -25.43 10.02 -8.38
N SER A 34 -26.75 9.94 -8.26
CA SER A 34 -27.68 10.61 -9.18
C SER A 34 -27.56 12.13 -9.14
N ALA A 35 -27.30 12.72 -7.97
CA ALA A 35 -27.12 14.16 -7.82
C ALA A 35 -25.81 14.65 -8.44
N LEU A 36 -24.73 13.87 -8.31
CA LEU A 36 -23.42 14.18 -8.89
C LEU A 36 -23.33 13.87 -10.39
N ALA A 37 -24.11 12.91 -10.88
CA ALA A 37 -24.12 12.50 -12.29
C ALA A 37 -24.75 13.56 -13.22
N ILE A 38 -25.72 14.34 -12.72
CA ILE A 38 -26.39 15.40 -13.51
C ILE A 38 -25.39 16.47 -13.99
N PRO A 39 -24.63 17.16 -13.11
CA PRO A 39 -23.66 18.15 -13.56
C PRO A 39 -22.55 17.54 -14.41
N LEU A 40 -22.14 16.30 -14.10
CA LEU A 40 -21.13 15.61 -14.90
C LEU A 40 -21.63 15.26 -16.31
N SER A 41 -22.90 14.89 -16.45
CA SER A 41 -23.53 14.61 -17.75
C SER A 41 -23.60 15.86 -18.62
N ILE A 42 -23.88 17.03 -18.03
CA ILE A 42 -23.88 18.30 -18.75
C ILE A 42 -22.45 18.62 -19.22
N ALA A 43 -21.46 18.50 -18.33
CA ALA A 43 -20.06 18.71 -18.67
C ALA A 43 -19.57 17.78 -19.80
N TYR A 44 -19.99 16.50 -19.78
CA TYR A 44 -19.68 15.56 -20.86
C TYR A 44 -20.34 15.95 -22.17
N PHE A 45 -21.61 16.35 -22.15
CA PHE A 45 -22.33 16.79 -23.34
C PHE A 45 -21.67 18.03 -23.96
N ASP A 46 -21.33 19.03 -23.14
CA ASP A 46 -20.68 20.26 -23.59
C ASP A 46 -19.26 19.99 -24.13
N GLY A 47 -18.49 19.13 -23.45
CA GLY A 47 -17.16 18.73 -23.91
C GLY A 47 -17.19 17.99 -25.25
N LEU A 48 -18.17 17.12 -25.45
CA LEU A 48 -18.37 16.44 -26.74
C LEU A 48 -18.84 17.41 -27.82
N CYS A 49 -19.69 18.38 -27.49
CA CYS A 49 -20.09 19.43 -28.43
C CYS A 49 -18.87 20.26 -28.87
N ALA A 50 -18.00 20.63 -27.94
CA ALA A 50 -16.76 21.36 -28.24
C ALA A 50 -15.81 20.53 -29.11
N LEU A 51 -15.67 19.22 -28.83
CA LEU A 51 -14.87 18.31 -29.64
C LEU A 51 -15.41 18.17 -31.08
N ALA A 52 -16.73 18.05 -31.23
CA ALA A 52 -17.38 17.94 -32.52
C ALA A 52 -17.33 19.27 -33.31
N ALA A 53 -17.45 20.41 -32.64
CA ALA A 53 -17.23 21.72 -33.25
C ALA A 53 -15.78 21.88 -33.74
N PHE A 54 -14.81 21.42 -32.94
CA PHE A 54 -13.40 21.42 -33.33
C PHE A 54 -13.12 20.58 -34.58
N TRP A 55 -13.85 19.47 -34.76
CA TRP A 55 -13.80 18.64 -35.97
C TRP A 55 -14.62 19.20 -37.15
N GLY A 56 -15.18 20.40 -37.03
CA GLY A 56 -15.89 21.10 -38.11
C GLY A 56 -17.37 20.78 -38.23
N SER A 57 -17.99 20.20 -37.19
CA SER A 57 -19.45 20.01 -37.19
C SER A 57 -20.18 21.36 -37.13
N ALA A 58 -21.11 21.57 -38.06
CA ALA A 58 -21.91 22.79 -38.15
C ALA A 58 -22.96 22.92 -37.02
N ASP A 59 -23.50 21.79 -36.55
CA ASP A 59 -24.40 21.72 -35.39
C ASP A 59 -24.06 20.49 -34.52
N PRO A 60 -23.09 20.64 -33.60
CA PRO A 60 -22.70 19.59 -32.66
C PRO A 60 -23.84 19.10 -31.78
N ALA A 61 -24.77 19.99 -31.40
CA ALA A 61 -25.84 19.66 -30.47
C ALA A 61 -26.86 18.73 -31.11
N MET A 62 -27.31 19.01 -32.34
CA MET A 62 -28.18 18.11 -33.09
C MET A 62 -27.56 16.72 -33.31
N LEU A 63 -26.24 16.65 -33.52
CA LEU A 63 -25.52 15.39 -33.70
C LEU A 63 -25.50 14.54 -32.42
N LEU A 64 -25.28 15.18 -31.26
CA LEU A 64 -25.09 14.50 -29.97
C LEU A 64 -26.40 14.24 -29.21
N GLN A 65 -27.46 14.98 -29.51
CA GLN A 65 -28.74 14.88 -28.80
C GLN A 65 -29.37 13.47 -28.82
N PRO A 66 -29.33 12.68 -29.91
CA PRO A 66 -29.77 11.28 -29.89
C PRO A 66 -28.99 10.39 -28.92
N GLY A 67 -27.73 10.75 -28.64
CA GLY A 67 -26.84 10.06 -27.71
C GLY A 67 -26.95 10.51 -26.25
N ALA A 68 -27.82 11.47 -25.93
CA ALA A 68 -27.90 12.07 -24.59
C ALA A 68 -28.12 11.04 -23.47
N ALA A 69 -28.89 9.97 -23.74
CA ALA A 69 -29.10 8.88 -22.78
C ALA A 69 -27.82 8.10 -22.48
N ILE A 70 -26.99 7.85 -23.50
CA ILE A 70 -25.69 7.17 -23.36
C ILE A 70 -24.74 8.06 -22.55
N ILE A 71 -24.70 9.36 -22.85
CA ILE A 71 -23.87 10.34 -22.14
C ILE A 71 -24.26 10.42 -20.66
N SER A 72 -25.58 10.48 -20.38
CA SER A 72 -26.10 10.50 -19.00
C SER A 72 -25.77 9.23 -18.22
N LYS A 73 -25.84 8.07 -18.89
CA LYS A 73 -25.50 6.78 -18.28
C LYS A 73 -24.00 6.67 -18.01
N ALA A 74 -23.16 7.09 -18.97
CA ALA A 74 -21.72 7.12 -18.81
C ALA A 74 -21.29 8.02 -17.63
N ALA A 75 -21.84 9.24 -17.52
CA ALA A 75 -21.59 10.12 -16.38
C ALA A 75 -21.96 9.45 -15.05
N SER A 76 -23.11 8.78 -15.01
CA SER A 76 -23.56 8.09 -13.80
C SER A 76 -22.69 6.90 -13.40
N ASP A 77 -22.10 6.19 -14.36
CA ASP A 77 -21.20 5.06 -14.09
C ASP A 77 -19.78 5.53 -13.73
N THR A 78 -19.32 6.66 -14.29
CA THR A 78 -18.08 7.33 -13.85
C THR A 78 -18.18 7.74 -12.38
N VAL A 79 -19.29 8.34 -11.96
CA VAL A 79 -19.48 8.73 -10.56
C VAL A 79 -19.48 7.51 -9.63
N ALA A 80 -20.13 6.42 -10.01
CA ALA A 80 -20.09 5.17 -9.24
C ALA A 80 -18.65 4.67 -9.08
N CYS A 81 -17.91 4.59 -10.19
CA CYS A 81 -16.53 4.14 -10.22
C CYS A 81 -15.64 4.99 -9.28
N ILE A 82 -15.79 6.32 -9.31
CA ILE A 82 -15.03 7.22 -8.42
C ILE A 82 -15.38 6.97 -6.95
N ILE A 83 -16.66 6.89 -6.62
CA ILE A 83 -17.13 6.70 -5.23
C ILE A 83 -16.61 5.36 -4.68
N GLU A 84 -16.78 4.28 -5.44
CA GLU A 84 -16.36 2.94 -5.06
C GLU A 84 -14.84 2.86 -4.94
N ALA A 85 -14.09 3.39 -5.91
CA ALA A 85 -12.63 3.41 -5.87
C ALA A 85 -12.08 4.14 -4.63
N ILE A 86 -12.66 5.28 -4.26
CA ILE A 86 -12.26 6.02 -3.05
C ILE A 86 -12.61 5.23 -1.79
N ALA A 87 -13.82 4.66 -1.73
CA ALA A 87 -14.26 3.87 -0.60
C ALA A 87 -13.40 2.62 -0.39
N ASP A 88 -13.10 1.89 -1.47
CA ASP A 88 -12.26 0.70 -1.46
C ASP A 88 -10.82 1.04 -1.09
N ARG A 89 -10.27 2.13 -1.63
CA ARG A 89 -8.95 2.64 -1.24
C ARG A 89 -8.85 2.88 0.25
N ASN A 90 -9.85 3.57 0.82
CA ASN A 90 -9.86 3.88 2.25
C ASN A 90 -10.05 2.63 3.11
N ASN A 91 -10.94 1.73 2.69
CA ASN A 91 -11.18 0.48 3.42
C ASN A 91 -9.93 -0.42 3.40
N ASN A 92 -9.29 -0.58 2.24
CA ASN A 92 -8.08 -1.39 2.11
C ASN A 92 -6.94 -0.80 2.97
N ARG A 93 -6.71 0.52 2.93
CA ARG A 93 -5.71 1.17 3.79
C ARG A 93 -5.98 0.93 5.28
N ARG A 94 -7.23 1.05 5.71
CA ARG A 94 -7.64 0.79 7.10
C ARG A 94 -7.39 -0.65 7.51
N LEU A 95 -7.76 -1.62 6.65
CA LEU A 95 -7.51 -3.04 6.90
C LEU A 95 -6.02 -3.34 6.98
N ARG A 96 -5.21 -2.82 6.05
CA ARG A 96 -3.75 -3.01 6.07
C ARG A 96 -3.12 -2.40 7.32
N LEU A 97 -3.59 -1.24 7.76
CA LEU A 97 -3.09 -0.62 8.98
C LEU A 97 -3.36 -1.52 10.18
N TRP A 98 -4.58 -2.04 10.29
CA TRP A 98 -4.95 -2.95 11.36
C TRP A 98 -4.14 -4.26 11.34
N ASP A 99 -3.99 -4.87 10.17
CA ASP A 99 -3.21 -6.10 9.98
C ASP A 99 -1.74 -5.90 10.40
N TYR A 100 -1.09 -4.84 9.90
CA TYR A 100 0.30 -4.54 10.24
C TYR A 100 0.48 -4.18 11.71
N THR A 101 -0.35 -3.29 12.26
CA THR A 101 -0.24 -2.91 13.67
C THR A 101 -0.42 -4.12 14.59
N THR A 102 -1.33 -5.05 14.25
CA THR A 102 -1.51 -6.30 15.01
C THR A 102 -0.26 -7.17 14.93
N LYS A 103 0.26 -7.42 13.72
CA LYS A 103 1.40 -8.33 13.53
C LYS A 103 2.71 -7.78 14.09
N ILE A 104 2.97 -6.49 13.90
CA ILE A 104 4.14 -5.81 14.49
C ILE A 104 4.06 -5.84 16.02
N LYS A 105 2.87 -5.61 16.59
CA LYS A 105 2.69 -5.74 18.03
C LYS A 105 2.99 -7.15 18.52
N ASN A 106 2.52 -8.19 17.83
CA ASN A 106 2.83 -9.58 18.21
C ASN A 106 4.34 -9.86 18.21
N ILE A 107 5.07 -9.34 17.23
CA ILE A 107 6.53 -9.45 17.16
C ILE A 107 7.19 -8.78 18.37
N PHE A 108 6.81 -7.54 18.69
CA PHE A 108 7.39 -6.80 19.81
C PHE A 108 7.02 -7.41 21.17
N ASP A 109 5.77 -7.84 21.35
CA ASP A 109 5.32 -8.55 22.56
C ASP A 109 6.01 -9.94 22.67
N GLY A 110 6.30 -10.59 21.55
CA GLY A 110 7.09 -11.82 21.48
C GLY A 110 8.52 -11.59 21.94
N TYR A 111 9.18 -10.56 21.42
CA TYR A 111 10.52 -10.16 21.82
C TYR A 111 10.61 -9.84 23.32
N ALA A 112 9.71 -8.99 23.83
CA ALA A 112 9.69 -8.63 25.25
C ALA A 112 9.50 -9.85 26.16
N ARG A 113 8.68 -10.83 25.74
CA ARG A 113 8.52 -12.10 26.47
C ARG A 113 9.80 -12.93 26.48
N LEU A 114 10.55 -12.95 25.37
CA LEU A 114 11.84 -13.65 25.30
C LEU A 114 12.87 -12.99 26.22
N GLU A 115 12.97 -11.66 26.24
CA GLU A 115 13.86 -10.94 27.16
C GLU A 115 13.53 -11.21 28.62
N LEU A 116 12.24 -11.14 28.99
CA LEU A 116 11.80 -11.41 30.36
C LEU A 116 12.06 -12.86 30.78
N ARG A 117 11.95 -13.81 29.84
CA ARG A 117 12.14 -15.23 30.13
C ARG A 117 13.61 -15.64 30.17
N PHE A 118 14.47 -14.92 29.46
CA PHE A 118 15.89 -15.24 29.33
C PHE A 118 16.78 -14.02 29.63
N PRO A 119 16.72 -13.46 30.84
CA PRO A 119 17.41 -12.21 31.18
C PRO A 119 18.94 -12.29 31.06
N ASP A 120 19.51 -13.50 31.15
CA ASP A 120 20.96 -13.72 31.03
C ASP A 120 21.44 -13.84 29.57
N ASN A 121 20.55 -13.72 28.58
CA ASN A 121 20.89 -13.85 27.16
C ASN A 121 20.53 -12.56 26.44
N ASP A 122 21.44 -12.07 25.59
CA ASP A 122 21.14 -10.97 24.69
C ASP A 122 20.26 -11.47 23.54
N VAL A 123 18.94 -11.26 23.65
CA VAL A 123 17.96 -11.68 22.65
C VAL A 123 18.16 -10.92 21.34
N MET A 124 18.56 -9.65 21.39
CA MET A 124 18.82 -8.85 20.20
C MET A 124 20.01 -9.39 19.41
N ASP A 125 21.06 -9.81 20.10
CA ASP A 125 22.20 -10.47 19.47
C ASP A 125 21.82 -11.83 18.86
N LEU A 126 20.97 -12.61 19.55
CA LEU A 126 20.46 -13.88 18.99
C LEU A 126 19.66 -13.66 17.70
N LEU A 127 18.91 -12.56 17.59
CA LEU A 127 18.15 -12.22 16.38
C LEU A 127 19.06 -11.87 15.17
N LYS A 128 20.34 -11.52 15.38
CA LYS A 128 21.29 -11.27 14.28
C LYS A 128 21.63 -12.54 13.50
N GLU A 129 21.56 -13.69 14.17
CA GLU A 129 21.91 -14.98 13.59
C GLU A 129 20.70 -15.92 13.69
N PRO A 130 19.86 -16.02 12.64
CA PRO A 130 18.60 -16.79 12.71
C PRO A 130 18.85 -18.27 13.02
N GLY A 131 19.99 -18.84 12.63
CA GLY A 131 20.37 -20.22 12.97
C GLY A 131 20.66 -20.41 14.47
N ALA A 132 21.33 -19.43 15.10
CA ALA A 132 21.59 -19.44 16.54
C ALA A 132 20.28 -19.27 17.33
N LEU A 133 19.41 -18.37 16.86
CA LEU A 133 18.06 -18.19 17.39
C LEU A 133 17.25 -19.49 17.32
N ALA A 134 17.23 -20.16 16.17
CA ALA A 134 16.47 -21.41 16.00
C ALA A 134 16.96 -22.51 16.95
N GLY A 135 18.28 -22.67 17.09
CA GLY A 135 18.88 -23.62 18.02
C GLY A 135 18.57 -23.30 19.49
N PHE A 136 18.55 -22.00 19.84
CA PHE A 136 18.19 -21.53 21.18
C PHE A 136 16.72 -21.77 21.51
N LEU A 137 15.81 -21.34 20.62
CA LEU A 137 14.37 -21.47 20.80
C LEU A 137 13.93 -22.93 20.79
N SER A 138 14.45 -23.76 19.89
CA SER A 138 14.13 -25.19 19.84
C SER A 138 14.41 -25.93 21.16
N ARG A 139 15.36 -25.44 21.97
CA ARG A 139 15.71 -26.00 23.27
C ARG A 139 14.92 -25.40 24.42
N LYS A 140 14.66 -24.09 24.39
CA LYS A 140 14.14 -23.35 25.54
C LYS A 140 12.67 -22.91 25.41
N ASP A 141 12.17 -22.74 24.19
CA ASP A 141 10.79 -22.36 23.88
C ASP A 141 10.36 -22.89 22.49
N LYS A 142 9.67 -24.04 22.50
CA LYS A 142 9.27 -24.74 21.28
C LYS A 142 8.19 -24.01 20.47
N GLU A 143 7.46 -23.07 21.08
CA GLU A 143 6.37 -22.36 20.41
C GLU A 143 6.83 -21.00 19.85
N ALA A 144 7.89 -20.41 20.41
CA ALA A 144 8.38 -19.11 19.98
C ALA A 144 8.84 -19.07 18.51
N LEU A 145 9.58 -20.09 18.05
CA LEU A 145 10.09 -20.12 16.68
C LEU A 145 8.97 -20.29 15.63
N PRO A 146 8.03 -21.25 15.77
CA PRO A 146 6.87 -21.34 14.87
C PRO A 146 6.03 -20.06 14.81
N ASN A 147 5.80 -19.41 15.97
CA ASN A 147 5.05 -18.16 16.02
C ASN A 147 5.76 -17.02 15.30
N ALA A 148 7.09 -16.88 15.49
CA ALA A 148 7.89 -15.90 14.78
C ALA A 148 7.90 -16.13 13.27
N ILE A 149 8.02 -17.39 12.83
CA ILE A 149 7.92 -17.76 11.41
C ILE A 149 6.54 -17.41 10.86
N ALA A 150 5.47 -17.75 11.58
CA ALA A 150 4.09 -17.44 11.15
C ALA A 150 3.86 -15.93 11.01
N ASP A 151 4.30 -15.13 11.99
CA ASP A 151 4.17 -13.67 11.93
C ASP A 151 5.00 -13.07 10.79
N ALA A 152 6.21 -13.57 10.53
CA ALA A 152 7.04 -13.12 9.40
C ALA A 152 6.44 -13.52 8.03
N LEU A 153 5.88 -14.73 7.92
CA LEU A 153 5.17 -15.19 6.71
C LEU A 153 3.93 -14.35 6.43
N ASP A 154 3.18 -13.97 7.46
CA ASP A 154 2.03 -13.08 7.32
C ASP A 154 2.45 -11.70 6.81
N LEU A 155 3.53 -11.13 7.36
CA LEU A 155 4.08 -9.86 6.87
C LEU A 155 4.56 -9.95 5.42
N MET A 156 5.23 -11.06 5.04
CA MET A 156 5.63 -11.34 3.66
C MET A 156 4.42 -11.41 2.74
N TYR A 157 3.38 -12.16 3.13
CA TYR A 157 2.15 -12.26 2.37
C TYR A 157 1.47 -10.90 2.19
N PHE A 158 1.42 -10.08 3.25
CA PHE A 158 0.88 -8.73 3.16
C PHE A 158 1.68 -7.87 2.17
N TRP A 159 3.00 -7.86 2.29
CA TRP A 159 3.89 -7.05 1.44
C TRP A 159 3.76 -7.35 -0.05
N LEU A 160 3.62 -8.64 -0.39
CA LEU A 160 3.63 -9.10 -1.78
C LEU A 160 2.24 -9.14 -2.42
N TYR A 161 1.19 -9.41 -1.66
CA TYR A 161 -0.13 -9.71 -2.23
C TYR A 161 -1.22 -8.69 -1.88
N GLN A 162 -1.14 -8.04 -0.71
CA GLN A 162 -2.26 -7.26 -0.21
C GLN A 162 -2.26 -5.82 -0.76
N PRO A 163 -3.42 -5.29 -1.19
CA PRO A 163 -3.51 -3.96 -1.78
C PRO A 163 -3.14 -2.88 -0.75
N TYR A 164 -2.37 -1.88 -1.18
CA TYR A 164 -1.85 -0.78 -0.35
C TYR A 164 -0.89 -1.19 0.77
N ALA A 165 -0.51 -2.47 0.88
CA ALA A 165 0.29 -2.97 1.99
C ALA A 165 1.67 -2.29 2.06
N GLN A 166 2.39 -2.23 0.94
CA GLN A 166 3.71 -1.58 0.89
C GLN A 166 3.67 -0.10 1.29
N GLN A 167 2.64 0.64 0.85
CA GLN A 167 2.48 2.05 1.21
C GLN A 167 2.22 2.21 2.71
N THR A 168 1.32 1.39 3.26
CA THR A 168 0.99 1.43 4.68
C THR A 168 2.18 1.03 5.55
N LEU A 169 2.89 -0.05 5.21
CA LEU A 169 4.07 -0.47 5.96
C LEU A 169 5.17 0.59 5.95
N ARG A 170 5.41 1.24 4.80
CA ARG A 170 6.34 2.39 4.73
C ARG A 170 5.96 3.48 5.72
N THR A 171 4.69 3.87 5.76
CA THR A 171 4.20 4.89 6.71
C THR A 171 4.42 4.46 8.16
N ILE A 172 4.17 3.19 8.49
CA ILE A 172 4.39 2.66 9.84
C ILE A 172 5.88 2.68 10.20
N VAL A 173 6.74 2.13 9.33
CA VAL A 173 8.19 2.09 9.54
C VAL A 173 8.76 3.51 9.67
N HIS A 174 8.27 4.49 8.92
CA HIS A 174 8.71 5.88 9.06
C HIS A 174 8.45 6.45 10.47
N ALA A 175 7.38 6.03 11.14
CA ALA A 175 7.05 6.46 12.50
C ALA A 175 7.83 5.70 13.59
N MET A 176 8.42 4.55 13.28
CA MET A 176 9.17 3.73 14.25
C MET A 176 10.51 4.34 14.68
N THR A 177 10.93 4.00 15.90
CA THR A 177 12.28 4.26 16.44
C THR A 177 13.34 3.41 15.70
N GLN A 178 14.63 3.71 15.92
CA GLN A 178 15.70 2.91 15.30
C GLN A 178 15.73 1.47 15.84
N GLU A 179 15.52 1.30 17.15
CA GLU A 179 15.44 -0.01 17.80
C GLU A 179 14.27 -0.84 17.28
N GLU A 180 13.07 -0.24 17.15
CA GLU A 180 11.89 -0.92 16.61
C GLU A 180 12.10 -1.39 15.16
N ARG A 181 12.79 -0.59 14.35
CA ARG A 181 13.12 -0.94 12.97
C ARG A 181 14.10 -2.09 12.89
N LEU A 182 15.16 -2.03 13.70
CA LEU A 182 16.15 -3.09 13.79
C LEU A 182 15.51 -4.38 14.26
N LEU A 183 14.65 -4.32 15.29
CA LEU A 183 13.91 -5.48 15.77
C LEU A 183 13.00 -6.08 14.69
N LEU A 184 12.23 -5.23 13.99
CA LEU A 184 11.36 -5.67 12.91
C LEU A 184 12.17 -6.34 11.79
N GLU A 185 13.26 -5.71 11.38
CA GLU A 185 14.19 -6.18 10.35
C GLU A 185 14.75 -7.57 10.71
N ARG A 186 15.38 -7.69 11.88
CA ARG A 186 16.02 -8.94 12.33
C ARG A 186 15.03 -10.07 12.53
N THR A 187 13.81 -9.75 12.96
CA THR A 187 12.76 -10.76 13.06
C THR A 187 12.39 -11.36 11.70
N GLN A 188 12.52 -10.60 10.59
CA GLN A 188 12.24 -11.14 9.26
C GLN A 188 13.30 -12.14 8.78
N ASP A 189 14.51 -12.10 9.33
CA ASP A 189 15.60 -13.02 8.97
C ASP A 189 15.29 -14.48 9.33
N VAL A 190 14.28 -14.73 10.18
CA VAL A 190 13.74 -16.08 10.45
C VAL A 190 13.26 -16.77 9.17
N LEU A 191 12.87 -16.00 8.15
CA LEU A 191 12.47 -16.53 6.85
C LEU A 191 13.64 -17.07 6.03
N LEU A 192 14.90 -16.83 6.44
CA LEU A 192 16.08 -17.45 5.81
C LEU A 192 16.29 -18.89 6.29
N LEU A 193 15.59 -19.33 7.34
CA LEU A 193 15.60 -20.70 7.83
C LEU A 193 14.75 -21.61 6.95
N THR A 194 15.18 -21.79 5.69
CA THR A 194 14.42 -22.52 4.67
C THR A 194 13.99 -23.91 5.10
N HIS A 195 14.83 -24.62 5.85
CA HIS A 195 14.50 -25.93 6.41
C HIS A 195 13.34 -25.85 7.42
N ASP A 196 13.45 -25.00 8.45
CA ASP A 196 12.45 -24.88 9.51
C ASP A 196 11.12 -24.34 8.98
N VAL A 197 11.16 -23.36 8.08
CA VAL A 197 9.96 -22.81 7.43
C VAL A 197 9.28 -23.87 6.58
N SER A 198 10.04 -24.64 5.78
CA SER A 198 9.49 -25.71 4.95
C SER A 198 8.89 -26.83 5.78
N LEU A 199 9.56 -27.21 6.89
CA LEU A 199 9.05 -28.20 7.82
C LEU A 199 7.72 -27.75 8.42
N LEU A 200 7.62 -26.48 8.83
CA LEU A 200 6.40 -25.94 9.41
C LEU A 200 5.21 -25.97 8.43
N PHE A 201 5.45 -25.72 7.13
CA PHE A 201 4.44 -25.91 6.09
C PHE A 201 3.97 -27.37 5.99
N VAL A 202 4.90 -28.33 6.01
CA VAL A 202 4.61 -29.77 5.92
C VAL A 202 3.89 -30.29 7.17
N GLU A 203 4.21 -29.74 8.35
CA GLU A 203 3.58 -30.07 9.64
C GLU A 203 2.16 -29.50 9.79
N GLY A 204 1.70 -28.70 8.83
CA GLY A 204 0.29 -28.32 8.70
C GLY A 204 -0.03 -26.87 8.99
N LEU A 205 0.96 -25.96 8.97
CA LEU A 205 0.74 -24.51 9.19
C LEU A 205 -0.42 -23.93 8.36
N VAL A 206 -0.57 -24.36 7.12
CA VAL A 206 -1.60 -23.87 6.15
C VAL A 206 -2.56 -24.99 5.71
N GLY A 207 -2.50 -26.15 6.37
CA GLY A 207 -3.32 -27.31 6.02
C GLY A 207 -2.98 -27.93 4.65
N SER A 208 -4.00 -28.44 3.96
CA SER A 208 -3.82 -29.28 2.75
C SER A 208 -3.24 -28.56 1.53
N ASN A 209 -3.29 -27.22 1.48
CA ASN A 209 -2.74 -26.43 0.37
C ASN A 209 -1.30 -25.94 0.64
N PHE A 210 -0.54 -26.63 1.50
CA PHE A 210 0.82 -26.24 1.87
C PHE A 210 1.77 -26.17 0.66
N ALA A 211 1.58 -26.99 -0.39
CA ALA A 211 2.45 -27.00 -1.55
C ALA A 211 2.46 -25.63 -2.28
N MET A 212 1.30 -25.00 -2.41
CA MET A 212 1.19 -23.68 -3.02
C MET A 212 1.83 -22.60 -2.14
N ALA A 213 1.54 -22.63 -0.83
CA ALA A 213 2.11 -21.67 0.12
C ALA A 213 3.64 -21.80 0.24
N LEU A 214 4.15 -23.04 0.24
CA LEU A 214 5.57 -23.33 0.25
C LEU A 214 6.25 -22.85 -1.04
N SER A 215 5.65 -23.11 -2.20
CA SER A 215 6.19 -22.62 -3.48
C SER A 215 6.24 -21.09 -3.53
N PHE A 216 5.21 -20.43 -2.98
CA PHE A 216 5.17 -18.98 -2.86
C PHE A 216 6.30 -18.47 -1.97
N TYR A 217 6.49 -19.07 -0.80
CA TYR A 217 7.60 -18.74 0.11
C TYR A 217 8.96 -18.91 -0.60
N LEU A 218 9.25 -20.10 -1.12
CA LEU A 218 10.54 -20.42 -1.74
C LEU A 218 10.88 -19.51 -2.94
N SER A 219 9.86 -18.99 -3.64
CA SER A 219 10.05 -18.12 -4.79
C SER A 219 10.31 -16.65 -4.43
N HIS A 220 9.97 -16.21 -3.21
CA HIS A 220 9.92 -14.78 -2.89
C HIS A 220 10.63 -14.36 -1.59
N TYR A 221 10.96 -15.30 -0.69
CA TYR A 221 11.46 -14.96 0.64
C TYR A 221 12.72 -14.10 0.63
N GLU A 222 13.71 -14.41 -0.21
CA GLU A 222 14.97 -13.64 -0.29
C GLU A 222 14.69 -12.19 -0.69
N ARG A 223 13.92 -12.01 -1.77
CA ARG A 223 13.53 -10.68 -2.24
C ARG A 223 12.75 -9.90 -1.18
N TYR A 224 11.86 -10.56 -0.45
CA TYR A 224 11.11 -9.92 0.62
C TYR A 224 12.01 -9.46 1.77
N VAL A 225 12.92 -10.32 2.23
CA VAL A 225 13.85 -10.00 3.32
C VAL A 225 14.76 -8.83 2.90
N GLU A 226 15.28 -8.84 1.67
CA GLU A 226 16.03 -7.70 1.12
C GLU A 226 15.22 -6.39 1.08
N ASP A 227 13.96 -6.46 0.63
CA ASP A 227 13.07 -5.29 0.62
C ASP A 227 12.85 -4.72 2.03
N MET A 228 12.76 -5.60 3.04
CA MET A 228 12.61 -5.22 4.45
C MET A 228 13.88 -4.59 5.03
N HIS A 229 15.06 -5.15 4.74
CA HIS A 229 16.35 -4.55 5.12
C HIS A 229 16.50 -3.14 4.53
N ARG A 230 16.17 -2.97 3.24
CA ARG A 230 16.19 -1.65 2.57
C ARG A 230 15.17 -0.68 3.17
N LEU A 231 13.99 -1.17 3.55
CA LEU A 231 12.95 -0.34 4.13
C LEU A 231 13.33 0.17 5.52
N CYS A 232 13.91 -0.69 6.37
CA CYS A 232 14.30 -0.33 7.73
C CYS A 232 15.56 0.58 7.77
N SER A 233 16.52 0.36 6.88
CA SER A 233 17.77 1.16 6.78
C SER A 233 17.59 2.57 6.18
N ARG A 234 16.52 2.83 5.41
CA ARG A 234 16.36 4.07 4.63
C ARG A 234 16.40 5.38 5.42
N LYS A 235 16.05 5.41 6.72
CA LYS A 235 16.10 6.65 7.52
C LYS A 235 17.53 7.04 7.92
N GLU A 236 18.49 6.13 7.93
CA GLU A 236 19.89 6.48 8.14
C GLU A 236 20.45 7.33 6.99
N GLN A 237 19.99 7.08 5.75
CA GLN A 237 20.39 7.85 4.57
C GLN A 237 19.75 9.25 4.49
N ASP A 238 18.48 9.37 4.91
CA ASP A 238 17.78 10.66 4.96
C ASP A 238 18.21 11.53 6.17
N ALA A 239 18.70 10.92 7.27
CA ALA A 239 19.24 11.63 8.43
C ALA A 239 20.72 12.03 8.26
N GLY A 240 21.50 11.29 7.46
CA GLY A 240 22.88 11.63 7.09
C GLY A 240 22.99 12.76 6.06
N ARG A 241 21.90 13.08 5.36
CA ARG A 241 21.79 14.24 4.47
C ARG A 241 21.25 15.44 5.27
N GLY A 242 22.05 15.94 6.19
CA GLY A 242 21.83 17.23 6.84
C GLY A 242 21.92 18.41 5.83
N PRO A 243 21.54 19.64 6.23
CA PRO A 243 21.27 20.76 5.30
C PRO A 243 22.46 21.26 4.46
N GLU A 244 23.66 20.74 4.63
CA GLU A 244 24.87 21.30 4.01
C GLU A 244 25.01 20.97 2.51
N GLU A 245 24.36 19.93 1.99
CA GLU A 245 24.40 19.60 0.55
C GLU A 245 23.44 20.45 -0.32
N GLN A 246 22.53 21.22 0.28
CA GLN A 246 21.65 22.12 -0.48
C GLN A 246 22.23 23.52 -0.71
N GLU A 247 23.32 23.89 -0.02
CA GLU A 247 23.93 25.22 -0.15
C GLU A 247 25.04 25.28 -1.23
N LEU A 248 25.62 24.14 -1.63
CA LEU A 248 26.61 24.10 -2.72
C LEU A 248 26.02 24.03 -4.13
N ALA A 249 24.71 23.76 -4.29
CA ALA A 249 24.06 23.70 -5.60
C ALA A 249 23.56 25.07 -6.12
N GLY A 250 23.82 26.15 -5.36
CA GLY A 250 23.23 27.48 -5.59
C GLY A 250 24.22 28.61 -5.91
N LYS A 251 25.45 28.33 -6.35
CA LYS A 251 26.35 29.39 -6.87
C LYS A 251 26.41 29.32 -8.40
N PRO A 252 25.96 30.35 -9.13
CA PRO A 252 26.22 30.44 -10.56
C PRO A 252 27.71 30.67 -10.81
N GLU A 253 28.28 29.91 -11.75
CA GLU A 253 29.62 30.13 -12.30
C GLU A 253 29.73 31.56 -12.86
N GLU A 254 30.60 32.38 -12.27
CA GLU A 254 31.06 33.62 -12.89
C GLU A 254 31.89 33.26 -14.14
N THR A 255 31.37 33.62 -15.31
CA THR A 255 32.10 33.53 -16.58
C THR A 255 33.11 34.68 -16.64
N PRO A 256 34.40 34.45 -16.96
CA PRO A 256 35.37 35.53 -17.15
C PRO A 256 35.07 36.27 -18.47
N GLN A 257 34.72 37.56 -18.39
CA GLN A 257 34.75 38.47 -19.54
C GLN A 257 36.19 38.92 -19.75
N ASP A 258 36.86 38.32 -20.73
CA ASP A 258 38.11 38.85 -21.27
C ASP A 258 37.83 40.08 -22.13
N ALA A 259 38.58 41.13 -21.82
CA ALA A 259 38.67 42.37 -22.56
C ALA A 259 39.57 42.19 -23.80
N SER A 260 39.25 42.89 -24.89
CA SER A 260 40.17 43.76 -25.67
C SER A 260 39.92 43.73 -27.19
N ALA A 261 39.87 44.95 -27.74
CA ALA A 261 40.26 45.44 -29.08
C ALA A 261 39.08 46.18 -29.77
N ALA A 262 38.95 47.51 -29.75
CA ALA A 262 39.84 48.61 -30.17
C ALA A 262 40.01 48.75 -31.71
N SER A 263 39.74 49.99 -32.17
CA SER A 263 40.00 50.60 -33.50
C SER A 263 39.11 50.16 -34.68
N GLY A 264 38.61 51.04 -35.55
CA GLY A 264 38.82 52.48 -35.72
C GLY A 264 37.92 53.04 -36.84
N GLU A 265 37.91 54.37 -36.90
CA GLU A 265 37.38 55.29 -37.93
C GLU A 265 35.87 55.34 -38.20
#